data_AF-A0A7V9LXA8-F1
#
_entry.id   AF-A0A7V9LXA8-F1
#
_cell.length_a   1.000
_cell.length_b   1.000
_cell.length_c   1.000
_cell.angle_alpha   90.00
_cell.angle_beta   90.00
_cell.angle_gamma   90.00
#
_symmetry.space_group_name_H-M   'P 1'
#
loop_
_entity.id
_entity.type
_entity.pdbx_description
1 polymer ?
#
loop_
_entity_poly.entity_id
_entity_poly.type
_entity_poly.pdbx_seq_one_letter_code
_entity_poly.pdbx_strand_id
1 'polypeptide(L)'
;MFGRVSECTRPASKVGFAALKRRPRSARHAACAAHSADWFARCARSRSQYGLRRRRTWSGVRRAGRRNLDGVIVAGAAESVPPFTALRLVTESSFDPVVGTLLVVAAGLYLWAVHVLKLRGHDWSNARTAAWLVGGLGSIAVVTLGGISAYEDTLFSLHMVQHMVLSMVAPVFLALGAPITLALRTLPPRGATRRGLLATLHSRVVRLLTFPLIPFLLFVASPFALYFSGWFPATLDNPWLHEAMHLHFLLVGCLFFWPLVGLDPVPGRVGHPLRMLILIGTLPLHAILGLTIMNERMLIAADHYLALNLAWSDPFSEQRVGGGLLWASGDLVGLIMLGVAAYQWMRASEREAAREDRHLDRLEARQARPDG
;
A
#
# COMPACT_ATOMS: atom_id res chain seq x y z
N MET A 1 47.96 -33.92 -54.34
CA MET A 1 48.35 -32.61 -54.91
C MET A 1 48.26 -31.59 -53.78
N PHE A 2 49.24 -31.54 -52.87
CA PHE A 2 50.44 -30.67 -52.88
C PHE A 2 50.15 -29.15 -52.80
N GLY A 3 50.69 -28.50 -51.75
CA GLY A 3 51.04 -27.07 -51.71
C GLY A 3 50.66 -26.37 -50.40
N ARG A 4 51.53 -26.34 -49.38
CA ARG A 4 52.51 -25.27 -49.02
C ARG A 4 51.84 -23.97 -48.53
N VAL A 5 51.89 -23.61 -47.25
CA VAL A 5 53.04 -23.08 -46.46
C VAL A 5 53.73 -21.89 -47.14
N SER A 6 53.52 -20.71 -46.57
CA SER A 6 54.45 -19.59 -46.59
C SER A 6 54.29 -18.76 -45.32
N GLU A 7 55.08 -19.13 -44.32
CA GLU A 7 55.63 -18.20 -43.33
C GLU A 7 56.34 -17.05 -44.05
N CYS A 8 56.09 -15.82 -43.60
CA CYS A 8 57.03 -14.72 -43.80
C CYS A 8 57.22 -13.99 -42.47
N THR A 9 58.45 -14.15 -42.00
CA THR A 9 59.18 -13.57 -40.87
C THR A 9 58.84 -12.13 -40.44
N ARG A 10 58.89 -11.92 -39.12
CA ARG A 10 58.89 -10.63 -38.39
C ARG A 10 60.04 -9.70 -38.85
N PRO A 11 59.97 -8.40 -38.52
CA PRO A 11 60.73 -7.97 -37.33
C PRO A 11 59.97 -7.03 -36.40
N ALA A 12 60.41 -7.04 -35.14
CA ALA A 12 59.94 -6.21 -34.05
C ALA A 12 60.34 -4.73 -34.21
N SER A 13 59.43 -3.82 -33.91
CA SER A 13 59.78 -2.50 -33.40
C SER A 13 58.79 -2.08 -32.31
N LYS A 14 59.38 -1.63 -31.21
CA LYS A 14 58.74 -1.12 -30.00
C LYS A 14 57.95 0.16 -30.33
N VAL A 15 56.91 0.45 -29.53
CA VAL A 15 56.65 1.72 -28.80
C VAL A 15 55.16 1.84 -28.48
N GLY A 16 54.84 2.16 -27.22
CA GLY A 16 53.63 2.94 -26.90
C GLY A 16 52.56 2.27 -26.03
N PHE A 17 52.89 1.98 -24.78
CA PHE A 17 51.89 1.84 -23.71
C PHE A 17 51.21 3.21 -23.50
N ALA A 18 49.99 3.40 -24.02
CA ALA A 18 49.19 4.60 -23.78
C ALA A 18 47.97 4.26 -22.90
N ALA A 19 48.17 4.52 -21.61
CA ALA A 19 47.23 4.67 -20.50
C ALA A 19 45.71 4.66 -20.82
N LEU A 20 45.03 3.59 -20.39
CA LEU A 20 43.61 3.63 -20.02
C LEU A 20 43.43 4.56 -18.81
N LYS A 21 43.06 5.82 -19.05
CA LYS A 21 42.61 6.75 -18.00
C LYS A 21 41.30 6.24 -17.39
N ARG A 22 41.37 5.77 -16.14
CA ARG A 22 40.20 5.52 -15.27
C ARG A 22 39.40 6.82 -15.11
N ARG A 23 38.15 6.85 -15.58
CA ARG A 23 37.21 7.94 -15.28
C ARG A 23 36.82 7.90 -13.79
N PRO A 24 36.86 9.02 -13.04
CA PRO A 24 36.50 9.06 -11.63
C PRO A 24 35.00 8.81 -11.40
N ARG A 25 34.65 8.13 -10.29
CA ARG A 25 33.28 7.74 -9.87
C ARG A 25 32.30 8.92 -9.73
N SER A 26 32.78 10.16 -9.59
CA SER A 26 31.94 11.37 -9.46
C SER A 26 31.16 11.72 -10.74
N ALA A 27 31.69 11.41 -11.92
CA ALA A 27 31.05 11.72 -13.20
C ALA A 27 29.82 10.85 -13.49
N ARG A 28 29.70 9.67 -12.86
CA ARG A 28 28.55 8.77 -13.04
C ARG A 28 27.33 9.18 -12.21
N HIS A 29 27.52 9.79 -11.04
CA HIS A 29 26.42 10.30 -10.22
C HIS A 29 25.81 11.59 -10.81
N ALA A 30 26.63 12.47 -11.40
CA ALA A 30 26.14 13.67 -12.09
C ALA A 30 25.29 13.33 -13.33
N ALA A 31 25.65 12.28 -14.07
CA ALA A 31 24.89 11.81 -15.23
C ALA A 31 23.51 11.23 -14.84
N CYS A 32 23.38 10.60 -13.66
CA CYS A 32 22.12 10.06 -13.16
C CYS A 32 21.18 11.17 -12.66
N ALA A 33 21.71 12.18 -11.99
CA ALA A 33 20.96 13.36 -11.53
C ALA A 33 20.49 14.27 -12.69
N ALA A 34 21.27 14.36 -13.78
CA ALA A 34 20.87 15.09 -14.98
C ALA A 34 19.72 14.39 -15.73
N HIS A 35 19.66 13.05 -15.69
CA HIS A 35 18.62 12.28 -16.36
C HIS A 35 17.24 12.39 -15.66
N SER A 36 17.21 12.49 -14.33
CA SER A 36 15.97 12.69 -13.57
C SER A 36 15.42 14.11 -13.73
N ALA A 37 16.28 15.14 -13.71
CA ALA A 37 15.87 16.53 -13.96
C ALA A 37 15.27 16.73 -15.37
N ASP A 38 15.84 16.07 -16.38
CA ASP A 38 15.35 16.14 -17.76
C ASP A 38 14.03 15.36 -17.96
N TRP A 39 13.78 14.32 -17.15
CA TRP A 39 12.47 13.66 -17.06
C TRP A 39 11.40 14.57 -16.43
N PHE A 40 11.71 15.24 -15.31
CA PHE A 40 10.79 16.20 -14.68
C PHE A 40 10.44 17.38 -15.60
N ALA A 41 11.42 17.92 -16.33
CA ALA A 41 11.20 19.01 -17.29
C ALA A 41 10.36 18.56 -18.51
N ARG A 42 10.50 17.30 -18.95
CA ARG A 42 9.64 16.71 -20.00
C ARG A 42 8.20 16.50 -19.52
N CYS A 43 7.98 16.05 -18.28
CA CYS A 43 6.65 15.94 -17.68
C CYS A 43 5.95 17.30 -17.52
N ALA A 44 6.68 18.34 -17.10
CA ALA A 44 6.12 19.70 -16.98
C ALA A 44 5.65 20.28 -18.33
N ARG A 45 6.43 20.07 -19.40
CA ARG A 45 6.07 20.52 -20.77
C ARG A 45 4.88 19.75 -21.37
N SER A 46 4.74 18.45 -21.06
CA SER A 46 3.56 17.65 -21.42
C SER A 46 2.27 18.21 -20.78
N ARG A 47 2.34 18.63 -19.50
CA ARG A 47 1.21 19.18 -18.73
C ARG A 47 0.59 20.43 -19.37
N SER A 48 1.41 21.29 -19.99
CA SER A 48 0.97 22.50 -20.72
C SER A 48 0.21 22.16 -22.01
N GLN A 49 0.71 21.21 -22.79
CA GLN A 49 0.09 20.86 -24.08
C GLN A 49 -1.22 20.08 -23.94
N TYR A 50 -1.35 19.22 -22.92
CA TYR A 50 -2.60 18.50 -22.64
C TYR A 50 -3.72 19.43 -22.16
N GLY A 51 -3.41 20.45 -21.33
CA GLY A 51 -4.40 21.42 -20.84
C GLY A 51 -5.05 22.26 -21.94
N LEU A 52 -4.28 22.66 -22.97
CA LEU A 52 -4.77 23.43 -24.11
C LEU A 52 -5.62 22.57 -25.08
N ARG A 53 -5.26 21.30 -25.27
CA ARG A 53 -5.98 20.40 -26.19
C ARG A 53 -7.34 19.96 -25.62
N ARG A 54 -7.48 19.81 -24.30
CA ARG A 54 -8.73 19.44 -23.61
C ARG A 54 -9.78 20.56 -23.64
N ARG A 55 -9.36 21.85 -23.59
CA ARG A 55 -10.29 22.99 -23.71
C ARG A 55 -11.01 23.07 -25.06
N ARG A 56 -10.38 22.63 -26.16
CA ARG A 56 -10.98 22.67 -27.51
C ARG A 56 -11.94 21.52 -27.81
N THR A 57 -11.75 20.34 -27.21
CA THR A 57 -12.65 19.18 -27.45
C THR A 57 -13.91 19.22 -26.57
N TRP A 58 -13.84 19.82 -25.38
CA TRP A 58 -14.96 19.90 -24.43
C TRP A 58 -16.01 20.98 -24.74
N SER A 59 -15.73 21.94 -25.63
CA SER A 59 -16.75 22.90 -26.09
C SER A 59 -17.76 22.27 -27.07
N GLY A 60 -17.38 21.21 -27.79
CA GLY A 60 -18.26 20.47 -28.71
C GLY A 60 -19.22 19.51 -28.00
N VAL A 61 -18.76 18.82 -26.95
CA VAL A 61 -19.55 17.78 -26.24
C VAL A 61 -20.65 18.38 -25.35
N ARG A 62 -20.47 19.61 -24.84
CA ARG A 62 -21.46 20.30 -23.99
C ARG A 62 -22.80 20.59 -24.68
N ARG A 63 -22.86 20.57 -26.02
CA ARG A 63 -24.12 20.81 -26.75
C ARG A 63 -24.96 19.54 -26.99
N ALA A 64 -24.36 18.35 -26.88
CA ALA A 64 -25.03 17.08 -27.21
C ALA A 64 -25.60 16.33 -25.98
N GLY A 65 -25.08 16.54 -24.77
CA GLY A 65 -25.47 15.79 -23.58
C GLY A 65 -26.69 16.31 -22.80
N ARG A 66 -27.34 17.40 -23.23
CA ARG A 66 -28.36 18.11 -22.44
C ARG A 66 -29.80 17.62 -22.67
N ARG A 67 -30.00 16.38 -23.14
CA ARG A 67 -31.33 15.88 -23.55
C ARG A 67 -31.77 14.51 -23.04
N ASN A 68 -31.01 13.83 -22.19
CA ASN A 68 -31.51 12.58 -21.60
C ASN A 68 -30.97 12.40 -20.19
N LEU A 69 -31.90 12.44 -19.24
CA LEU A 69 -31.96 11.85 -17.90
C LEU A 69 -32.63 12.85 -16.94
N ASP A 70 -33.93 13.04 -17.17
CA ASP A 70 -34.85 13.54 -16.16
C ASP A 70 -34.94 12.48 -15.05
N GLY A 71 -34.58 12.83 -13.81
CA GLY A 71 -34.86 11.97 -12.65
C GLY A 71 -33.80 11.87 -11.55
N VAL A 72 -32.72 12.63 -11.58
CA VAL A 72 -31.83 12.78 -10.41
C VAL A 72 -31.81 14.24 -10.00
N ILE A 73 -32.19 14.46 -8.74
CA ILE A 73 -32.35 15.74 -8.06
C ILE A 73 -31.12 16.63 -8.31
N VAL A 74 -31.30 17.68 -9.13
CA VAL A 74 -30.45 18.86 -9.14
C VAL A 74 -31.19 19.92 -8.34
N ALA A 75 -30.96 19.93 -7.03
CA ALA A 75 -31.33 20.99 -6.09
C ALA A 75 -30.31 20.91 -4.93
N GLY A 76 -29.48 21.90 -4.61
CA GLY A 76 -29.27 23.23 -5.18
C GLY A 76 -27.83 23.67 -4.95
N ALA A 77 -27.41 24.70 -5.66
CA ALA A 77 -26.15 25.38 -5.40
C ALA A 77 -26.21 26.09 -4.03
N ALA A 78 -25.15 25.94 -3.23
CA ALA A 78 -24.77 26.81 -2.11
C ALA A 78 -25.70 26.85 -0.87
N GLU A 79 -26.12 25.69 -0.35
CA GLU A 79 -26.62 25.57 1.03
C GLU A 79 -25.71 24.61 1.82
N SER A 80 -25.05 25.17 2.83
CA SER A 80 -23.72 24.83 3.30
C SER A 80 -23.59 23.44 3.93
N VAL A 81 -22.62 22.66 3.47
CA VAL A 81 -22.03 21.59 4.31
C VAL A 81 -21.66 22.25 5.65
N PRO A 82 -22.25 21.81 6.77
CA PRO A 82 -22.07 22.47 8.05
C PRO A 82 -20.64 22.25 8.56
N PRO A 83 -20.12 23.15 9.43
CA PRO A 83 -18.77 23.02 9.95
C PRO A 83 -18.50 21.67 10.58
N PHE A 84 -17.34 21.10 10.26
CA PHE A 84 -16.88 19.86 10.86
C PHE A 84 -16.71 20.03 12.37
N THR A 85 -17.28 19.11 13.15
CA THR A 85 -17.15 19.06 14.61
C THR A 85 -16.97 17.63 15.08
N ALA A 86 -16.35 17.43 16.24
CA ALA A 86 -16.19 16.11 16.83
C ALA A 86 -17.53 15.39 17.07
N LEU A 87 -18.61 16.14 17.32
CA LEU A 87 -19.95 15.58 17.44
C LEU A 87 -20.46 15.05 16.10
N ARG A 88 -20.21 15.75 14.99
CA ARG A 88 -20.61 15.30 13.65
C ARG A 88 -19.85 14.07 13.17
N LEU A 89 -18.62 13.86 13.67
CA LEU A 89 -17.87 12.63 13.42
C LEU A 89 -18.65 11.37 13.85
N VAL A 90 -19.43 11.47 14.92
CA VAL A 90 -20.20 10.34 15.50
C VAL A 90 -21.70 10.40 15.23
N THR A 91 -22.24 11.58 14.89
CA THR A 91 -23.67 11.76 14.64
C THR A 91 -24.02 11.73 13.16
N GLU A 92 -23.10 12.09 12.27
CA GLU A 92 -23.31 11.91 10.84
C GLU A 92 -22.88 10.51 10.40
N SER A 93 -23.69 9.92 9.54
CA SER A 93 -23.46 8.61 8.96
C SER A 93 -23.83 8.63 7.49
N SER A 94 -22.87 8.33 6.63
CA SER A 94 -23.11 7.99 5.23
C SER A 94 -23.34 6.48 5.16
N PHE A 95 -24.60 6.04 5.07
CA PHE A 95 -24.87 4.60 4.98
C PHE A 95 -24.73 4.12 3.53
N ASP A 96 -23.57 3.56 3.19
CA ASP A 96 -23.42 2.74 1.98
C ASP A 96 -23.90 1.31 2.27
N PRO A 97 -25.02 0.85 1.65
CA PRO A 97 -25.57 -0.47 1.91
C PRO A 97 -24.67 -1.60 1.42
N VAL A 98 -23.87 -1.38 0.37
CA VAL A 98 -22.95 -2.38 -0.17
C VAL A 98 -21.81 -2.61 0.81
N VAL A 99 -21.14 -1.53 1.24
CA VAL A 99 -20.03 -1.62 2.20
C VAL A 99 -20.52 -2.18 3.53
N GLY A 100 -21.64 -1.68 4.05
CA GLY A 100 -22.26 -2.18 5.28
C GLY A 100 -22.59 -3.68 5.20
N THR A 101 -23.16 -4.14 4.09
CA THR A 101 -23.46 -5.56 3.88
C THR A 101 -22.18 -6.40 3.84
N LEU A 102 -21.13 -5.95 3.14
CA LEU A 102 -19.85 -6.66 3.08
C LEU A 102 -19.20 -6.80 4.46
N LEU A 103 -19.25 -5.74 5.28
CA LEU A 103 -18.72 -5.75 6.65
C LEU A 103 -19.51 -6.73 7.55
N VAL A 104 -20.83 -6.70 7.49
CA VAL A 104 -21.69 -7.63 8.26
C VAL A 104 -21.45 -9.08 7.84
N VAL A 105 -21.35 -9.34 6.53
CA VAL A 105 -21.05 -10.68 6.01
C VAL A 105 -19.66 -11.14 6.47
N ALA A 106 -18.64 -10.29 6.38
CA ALA A 106 -17.29 -10.61 6.83
C ALA A 106 -17.23 -10.88 8.35
N ALA A 107 -17.94 -10.08 9.15
CA ALA A 107 -18.06 -10.28 10.60
C ALA A 107 -18.79 -11.59 10.93
N GLY A 108 -19.92 -11.84 10.27
CA GLY A 108 -20.73 -13.04 10.45
C GLY A 108 -19.97 -14.32 10.10
N LEU A 109 -19.28 -14.34 8.95
CA LEU A 109 -18.45 -15.47 8.53
C LEU A 109 -17.29 -15.74 9.51
N TYR A 110 -16.64 -14.68 10.00
CA TYR A 110 -15.54 -14.82 10.97
C TYR A 110 -16.06 -15.37 12.31
N LEU A 111 -17.13 -14.79 12.86
CA LEU A 111 -17.73 -15.25 14.12
C LEU A 111 -18.29 -16.67 14.01
N TRP A 112 -18.93 -17.00 12.89
CA TRP A 112 -19.38 -18.36 12.61
C TRP A 112 -18.21 -19.35 12.60
N ALA A 113 -17.10 -18.98 11.95
CA ALA A 113 -15.89 -19.80 11.93
C ALA A 113 -15.30 -20.00 13.34
N VAL A 114 -15.23 -18.94 14.16
CA VAL A 114 -14.81 -19.04 15.57
C VAL A 114 -15.75 -19.95 16.36
N HIS A 115 -17.06 -19.81 16.20
CA HIS A 115 -18.06 -20.61 16.88
C HIS A 115 -17.93 -22.10 16.54
N VAL A 116 -17.83 -22.44 15.25
CA VAL A 116 -17.61 -23.81 14.77
C VAL A 116 -16.32 -24.40 15.36
N LEU A 117 -15.25 -23.61 15.46
CA LEU A 117 -14.00 -24.07 16.03
C LEU A 117 -14.11 -24.38 17.53
N LYS A 118 -14.81 -23.51 18.28
CA LYS A 118 -15.11 -23.72 19.71
C LYS A 118 -15.98 -24.95 19.94
N LEU A 119 -16.99 -25.20 19.10
CA LEU A 119 -17.82 -26.41 19.16
C LEU A 119 -17.01 -27.71 18.95
N ARG A 120 -15.90 -27.64 18.22
CA ARG A 120 -14.96 -28.77 18.03
C ARG A 120 -13.94 -28.91 19.17
N GLY A 121 -14.07 -28.15 20.25
CA GLY A 121 -13.16 -28.17 21.40
C GLY A 121 -11.79 -27.54 21.14
N HIS A 122 -11.68 -26.69 20.10
CA HIS A 122 -10.45 -25.97 19.81
C HIS A 122 -10.57 -24.50 20.24
N ASP A 123 -9.55 -24.02 20.95
CA ASP A 123 -9.49 -22.63 21.36
C ASP A 123 -9.05 -21.69 20.22
N TRP A 124 -9.66 -20.49 20.24
CA TRP A 124 -9.28 -19.36 19.40
C TRP A 124 -9.11 -18.13 20.27
N SER A 125 -8.05 -17.36 20.02
CA SER A 125 -7.73 -16.18 20.83
C SER A 125 -8.80 -15.10 20.68
N ASN A 126 -9.33 -14.63 21.82
CA ASN A 126 -10.25 -13.49 21.85
C ASN A 126 -9.56 -12.21 21.34
N ALA A 127 -8.25 -12.06 21.53
CA ALA A 127 -7.50 -10.92 21.01
C ALA A 127 -7.48 -10.89 19.46
N ARG A 128 -7.38 -12.06 18.80
CA ARG A 128 -7.49 -12.14 17.33
C ARG A 128 -8.89 -11.76 16.85
N THR A 129 -9.91 -12.20 17.58
CA THR A 129 -11.30 -11.87 17.26
C THR A 129 -11.56 -10.37 17.43
N ALA A 130 -11.07 -9.77 18.51
CA ALA A 130 -11.15 -8.33 18.74
C ALA A 130 -10.35 -7.53 17.68
N ALA A 131 -9.16 -7.99 17.32
CA ALA A 131 -8.36 -7.37 16.26
C ALA A 131 -9.12 -7.39 14.92
N TRP A 132 -9.73 -8.51 14.54
CA TRP A 132 -10.51 -8.60 13.32
C TRP A 132 -11.75 -7.71 13.33
N LEU A 133 -12.58 -7.82 14.38
CA LEU A 133 -13.89 -7.16 14.42
C LEU A 133 -13.79 -5.67 14.74
N VAL A 134 -13.03 -5.30 15.77
CA VAL A 134 -12.93 -3.90 16.24
C VAL A 134 -11.84 -3.18 15.46
N GLY A 135 -10.63 -3.73 15.42
CA GLY A 135 -9.49 -3.08 14.77
C GLY A 135 -9.59 -3.09 13.24
N GLY A 136 -10.02 -4.21 12.65
CA GLY A 136 -10.11 -4.39 11.20
C GLY A 136 -11.42 -3.85 10.63
N LEU A 137 -12.51 -4.59 10.82
CA LEU A 137 -13.82 -4.22 10.28
C LEU A 137 -14.38 -2.94 10.91
N GLY A 138 -14.16 -2.73 12.21
CA GLY A 138 -14.61 -1.54 12.90
C GLY A 138 -13.93 -0.27 12.43
N SER A 139 -12.61 -0.30 12.17
CA SER A 139 -11.93 0.87 11.60
C SER A 139 -12.37 1.17 10.17
N ILE A 140 -12.63 0.16 9.35
CA ILE A 140 -13.25 0.34 8.02
C ILE A 140 -14.62 0.99 8.19
N ALA A 141 -15.49 0.45 9.04
CA ALA A 141 -16.82 1.00 9.27
C ALA A 141 -16.78 2.48 9.70
N VAL A 142 -15.87 2.85 10.59
CA VAL A 142 -15.72 4.24 11.05
C VAL A 142 -15.39 5.18 9.91
N VAL A 143 -14.51 4.78 9.00
CA VAL A 143 -14.10 5.65 7.90
C VAL A 143 -15.03 5.61 6.70
N THR A 144 -15.74 4.51 6.44
CA THR A 144 -16.62 4.38 5.26
C THR A 144 -18.11 4.56 5.53
N LEU A 145 -18.55 4.46 6.80
CA LEU A 145 -19.97 4.59 7.17
C LEU A 145 -20.24 5.72 8.18
N GLY A 146 -19.19 6.23 8.82
CA GLY A 146 -19.28 7.30 9.83
C GLY A 146 -19.13 8.70 9.25
N GLY A 147 -18.98 9.69 10.13
CA GLY A 147 -18.86 11.10 9.74
C GLY A 147 -17.59 11.43 8.95
N ILE A 148 -16.60 10.53 8.88
CA ILE A 148 -15.43 10.72 8.00
C ILE A 148 -15.84 10.64 6.54
N SER A 149 -16.57 9.58 6.15
CA SER A 149 -17.07 9.44 4.77
C SER A 149 -18.09 10.53 4.41
N ALA A 150 -18.83 11.08 5.37
CA ALA A 150 -19.72 12.21 5.09
C ALA A 150 -18.97 13.50 4.69
N TYR A 151 -17.71 13.65 5.10
CA TYR A 151 -16.91 14.86 4.89
C TYR A 151 -15.66 14.66 4.02
N GLU A 152 -15.32 13.45 3.61
CA GLU A 152 -14.06 13.18 2.89
C GLU A 152 -13.95 13.94 1.56
N ASP A 153 -15.06 14.11 0.84
CA ASP A 153 -15.10 14.88 -0.41
C ASP A 153 -15.08 16.39 -0.17
N THR A 154 -15.22 16.82 1.09
CA THR A 154 -15.25 18.24 1.48
C THR A 154 -13.94 18.71 2.09
N LEU A 155 -13.30 17.85 2.88
CA LEU A 155 -12.05 18.14 3.59
C LEU A 155 -10.97 17.15 3.14
N PHE A 156 -9.97 17.66 2.44
CA PHE A 156 -8.83 16.86 2.00
C PHE A 156 -8.11 16.18 3.18
N SER A 157 -8.11 16.79 4.37
CA SER A 157 -7.55 16.19 5.57
C SER A 157 -8.29 14.91 6.00
N LEU A 158 -9.63 14.87 5.91
CA LEU A 158 -10.43 13.69 6.24
C LEU A 158 -10.33 12.62 5.17
N HIS A 159 -10.27 13.01 3.89
CA HIS A 159 -9.88 12.09 2.82
C HIS A 159 -8.54 11.41 3.12
N MET A 160 -7.53 12.14 3.60
CA MET A 160 -6.26 11.55 4.03
C MET A 160 -6.44 10.59 5.20
N VAL A 161 -7.22 10.95 6.23
CA VAL A 161 -7.49 10.04 7.36
C VAL A 161 -8.10 8.73 6.87
N GLN A 162 -9.13 8.81 6.01
CA GLN A 162 -9.81 7.65 5.45
C GLN A 162 -8.85 6.76 4.66
N HIS A 163 -8.04 7.37 3.78
CA HIS A 163 -7.01 6.66 3.03
C HIS A 163 -5.96 6.00 3.91
N MET A 164 -5.47 6.68 4.96
CA MET A 164 -4.46 6.12 5.86
C MET A 164 -5.01 4.97 6.70
N VAL A 165 -6.26 5.07 7.16
CA VAL A 165 -6.92 3.98 7.88
C VAL A 165 -7.13 2.77 6.97
N LEU A 166 -7.67 2.95 5.76
CA LEU A 166 -7.92 1.86 4.83
C LEU A 166 -6.63 1.20 4.32
N SER A 167 -5.56 1.98 4.11
CA SER A 167 -4.30 1.45 3.56
C SER A 167 -3.34 0.88 4.60
N MET A 168 -3.44 1.31 5.86
CA MET A 168 -2.48 0.94 6.91
C MET A 168 -3.12 0.30 8.13
N VAL A 169 -4.06 0.99 8.76
CA VAL A 169 -4.62 0.57 10.06
C VAL A 169 -5.46 -0.68 9.90
N ALA A 170 -6.49 -0.63 9.05
CA ALA A 170 -7.40 -1.76 8.84
C ALA A 170 -6.64 -3.03 8.38
N PRO A 171 -5.76 -2.99 7.36
CA PRO A 171 -4.99 -4.16 6.94
C PRO A 171 -4.16 -4.82 8.04
N VAL A 172 -3.50 -4.05 8.91
CA VAL A 172 -2.72 -4.59 10.02
C VAL A 172 -3.62 -5.36 10.99
N PHE A 173 -4.75 -4.78 11.38
CA PHE A 173 -5.68 -5.45 12.29
C PHE A 173 -6.39 -6.65 11.65
N LEU A 174 -6.74 -6.57 10.36
CA LEU A 174 -7.25 -7.71 9.61
C LEU A 174 -6.23 -8.85 9.57
N ALA A 175 -4.94 -8.55 9.36
CA ALA A 175 -3.87 -9.56 9.42
C ALA A 175 -3.72 -10.20 10.80
N LEU A 176 -3.84 -9.40 11.87
CA LEU A 176 -3.81 -9.88 13.25
C LEU A 176 -4.97 -10.84 13.57
N GLY A 177 -6.10 -10.69 12.86
CA GLY A 177 -7.22 -11.61 12.92
C GLY A 177 -6.95 -13.01 12.38
N ALA A 178 -5.88 -13.21 11.60
CA ALA A 178 -5.51 -14.47 10.95
C ALA A 178 -6.68 -15.21 10.25
N PRO A 179 -7.45 -14.51 9.39
CA PRO A 179 -8.66 -15.06 8.77
C PRO A 179 -8.39 -16.30 7.91
N ILE A 180 -7.25 -16.39 7.22
CA ILE A 180 -6.92 -17.55 6.38
C ILE A 180 -6.68 -18.77 7.27
N THR A 181 -5.93 -18.60 8.37
CA THR A 181 -5.69 -19.65 9.35
C THR A 181 -7.00 -20.14 9.97
N LEU A 182 -7.89 -19.22 10.34
CA LEU A 182 -9.19 -19.57 10.88
C LEU A 182 -9.99 -20.39 9.85
N ALA A 183 -10.09 -19.92 8.60
CA ALA A 183 -10.77 -20.63 7.52
C ALA A 183 -10.20 -22.03 7.28
N LEU A 184 -8.87 -22.18 7.26
CA LEU A 184 -8.22 -23.48 7.04
C LEU A 184 -8.42 -24.46 8.20
N ARG A 185 -8.62 -23.97 9.44
CA ARG A 185 -8.91 -24.80 10.62
C ARG A 185 -10.39 -25.18 10.74
N THR A 186 -11.30 -24.38 10.18
CA THR A 186 -12.74 -24.64 10.24
C THR A 186 -13.24 -25.48 9.06
N LEU A 187 -12.72 -25.24 7.85
CA LEU A 187 -13.14 -25.95 6.65
C LEU A 187 -12.74 -27.44 6.69
N PRO A 188 -13.59 -28.35 6.18
CA PRO A 188 -13.29 -29.78 6.15
C PRO A 188 -11.99 -30.08 5.39
N PRO A 189 -11.11 -30.99 5.88
CA PRO A 189 -9.84 -31.29 5.24
C PRO A 189 -9.95 -31.69 3.75
N ARG A 190 -11.02 -32.43 3.40
CA ARG A 190 -11.35 -32.90 2.04
C ARG A 190 -12.48 -32.09 1.37
N GLY A 191 -12.85 -30.93 1.89
CA GLY A 191 -13.89 -30.07 1.31
C GLY A 191 -13.41 -29.33 0.06
N ALA A 192 -14.30 -29.13 -0.91
CA ALA A 192 -14.00 -28.39 -2.14
C ALA A 192 -13.55 -26.95 -1.84
N THR A 193 -14.19 -26.28 -0.87
CA THR A 193 -13.85 -24.90 -0.46
C THR A 193 -12.42 -24.80 0.08
N ARG A 194 -11.98 -25.75 0.92
CA ARG A 194 -10.60 -25.77 1.45
C ARG A 194 -9.59 -26.00 0.34
N ARG A 195 -9.88 -26.91 -0.60
CA ARG A 195 -9.04 -27.15 -1.77
C ARG A 195 -8.94 -25.89 -2.65
N GLY A 196 -10.06 -25.21 -2.88
CA GLY A 196 -10.11 -23.95 -3.63
C GLY A 196 -9.26 -22.87 -2.98
N LEU A 197 -9.41 -22.65 -1.67
CA LEU A 197 -8.61 -21.69 -0.91
C LEU A 197 -7.10 -22.00 -1.01
N LEU A 198 -6.72 -23.27 -0.81
CA LEU A 198 -5.32 -23.69 -0.96
C LEU A 198 -4.82 -23.52 -2.40
N ALA A 199 -5.63 -23.85 -3.41
CA ALA A 199 -5.27 -23.66 -4.82
C ALA A 199 -5.04 -22.19 -5.14
N THR A 200 -5.89 -21.29 -4.64
CA THR A 200 -5.72 -19.83 -4.78
C THR A 200 -4.43 -19.37 -4.12
N LEU A 201 -4.17 -19.77 -2.87
CA LEU A 201 -2.95 -19.39 -2.14
C LEU A 201 -1.67 -19.90 -2.82
N HIS A 202 -1.71 -21.04 -3.51
CA HIS A 202 -0.56 -21.59 -4.23
C HIS A 202 -0.50 -21.16 -5.71
N SER A 203 -1.44 -20.35 -6.18
CA SER A 203 -1.50 -19.88 -7.56
C SER A 203 -0.30 -18.98 -7.92
N ARG A 204 0.04 -18.94 -9.21
CA ARG A 204 1.12 -18.08 -9.72
C ARG A 204 0.83 -16.59 -9.50
N VAL A 205 -0.45 -16.20 -9.62
CA VAL A 205 -0.90 -14.81 -9.43
C VAL A 205 -0.67 -14.38 -7.99
N VAL A 206 -1.12 -15.16 -7.01
CA VAL A 206 -0.89 -14.83 -5.60
C VAL A 206 0.60 -14.81 -5.31
N ARG A 207 1.37 -15.79 -5.79
CA ARG A 207 2.84 -15.81 -5.60
C ARG A 207 3.54 -14.56 -6.14
N LEU A 208 3.11 -14.06 -7.31
CA LEU A 208 3.62 -12.82 -7.91
C LEU A 208 3.19 -11.60 -7.09
N LEU A 209 1.91 -11.49 -6.76
CA LEU A 209 1.38 -10.36 -5.99
C LEU A 209 1.93 -10.30 -4.57
N THR A 210 2.29 -11.44 -3.98
CA THR A 210 2.96 -11.49 -2.67
C THR A 210 4.48 -11.44 -2.78
N PHE A 211 5.06 -11.33 -3.99
CA PHE A 211 6.50 -11.15 -4.12
C PHE A 211 6.87 -9.81 -3.46
N PRO A 212 7.77 -9.75 -2.47
CA PRO A 212 7.88 -8.64 -1.52
C PRO A 212 8.03 -7.24 -2.15
N LEU A 213 8.69 -7.16 -3.31
CA LEU A 213 8.87 -5.91 -4.03
C LEU A 213 7.57 -5.40 -4.68
N ILE A 214 6.64 -6.29 -5.07
CA ILE A 214 5.38 -5.91 -5.71
C ILE A 214 4.44 -5.18 -4.72
N PRO A 215 4.10 -5.71 -3.53
CA PRO A 215 3.33 -4.95 -2.55
C PRO A 215 4.03 -3.67 -2.13
N PHE A 216 5.36 -3.68 -1.95
CA PHE A 216 6.12 -2.48 -1.63
C PHE A 216 5.95 -1.40 -2.70
N LEU A 217 6.14 -1.75 -3.98
CA LEU A 217 5.97 -0.81 -5.08
C LEU A 217 4.52 -0.35 -5.24
N LEU A 218 3.53 -1.24 -5.08
CA LEU A 218 2.12 -0.86 -5.12
C LEU A 218 1.79 0.09 -3.97
N PHE A 219 2.23 -0.21 -2.76
CA PHE A 219 1.97 0.58 -1.56
C PHE A 219 2.56 1.98 -1.67
N VAL A 220 3.79 2.11 -2.20
CA VAL A 220 4.43 3.41 -2.42
C VAL A 220 3.84 4.12 -3.64
N ALA A 221 3.75 3.46 -4.80
CA ALA A 221 3.43 4.13 -6.06
C ALA A 221 1.94 4.51 -6.18
N SER A 222 1.03 3.76 -5.56
CA SER A 222 -0.41 4.04 -5.63
C SER A 222 -0.79 5.44 -5.17
N PRO A 223 -0.37 5.92 -3.98
CA PRO A 223 -0.71 7.27 -3.54
C PRO A 223 0.00 8.35 -4.38
N PHE A 224 1.22 8.12 -4.86
CA PHE A 224 1.84 9.04 -5.84
C PHE A 224 1.02 9.13 -7.13
N ALA A 225 0.59 7.99 -7.67
CA ALA A 225 -0.24 7.96 -8.86
C ALA A 225 -1.58 8.65 -8.62
N LEU A 226 -2.23 8.40 -7.48
CA LEU A 226 -3.51 9.00 -7.13
C LEU A 226 -3.46 10.54 -7.20
N TYR A 227 -2.49 11.14 -6.51
CA TYR A 227 -2.42 12.60 -6.36
C TYR A 227 -1.76 13.33 -7.54
N PHE A 228 -0.86 12.67 -8.31
CA PHE A 228 -0.10 13.35 -9.36
C PHE A 228 -0.49 12.99 -10.80
N SER A 229 -1.40 12.02 -11.02
CA SER A 229 -1.84 11.62 -12.38
C SER A 229 -3.23 12.12 -12.78
N GLY A 230 -3.98 12.71 -11.85
CA GLY A 230 -5.37 13.15 -12.07
C GLY A 230 -6.43 12.09 -11.75
N TRP A 231 -6.04 10.95 -11.16
CA TRP A 231 -6.99 9.94 -10.68
C TRP A 231 -7.87 10.44 -9.55
N PHE A 232 -7.32 11.21 -8.61
CA PHE A 232 -8.10 11.73 -7.49
C PHE A 232 -9.27 12.66 -7.92
N PRO A 233 -9.07 13.67 -8.80
CA PRO A 233 -10.22 14.39 -9.37
C PRO A 233 -11.25 13.46 -10.04
N ALA A 234 -10.81 12.38 -10.69
CA ALA A 234 -11.72 11.43 -11.33
C ALA A 234 -12.53 10.60 -10.31
N THR A 235 -12.03 10.39 -9.09
CA THR A 235 -12.81 9.73 -8.03
C THR A 235 -13.89 10.64 -7.47
N LEU A 236 -13.61 11.94 -7.34
CA LEU A 236 -14.60 12.95 -6.92
C LEU A 236 -15.75 13.09 -7.94
N ASP A 237 -15.46 12.90 -9.23
CA ASP A 237 -16.48 12.96 -10.30
C ASP A 237 -17.30 11.67 -10.44
N ASN A 238 -16.83 10.53 -9.91
CA ASN A 238 -17.43 9.23 -10.14
C ASN A 238 -17.39 8.31 -8.89
N PRO A 239 -18.55 8.05 -8.26
CA PRO A 239 -18.64 7.20 -7.07
C PRO A 239 -18.05 5.80 -7.24
N TRP A 240 -18.16 5.20 -8.43
CA TRP A 240 -17.58 3.87 -8.68
C TRP A 240 -16.06 3.88 -8.69
N LEU A 241 -15.44 4.98 -9.14
CA LEU A 241 -13.99 5.13 -9.08
C LEU A 241 -13.52 5.41 -7.64
N HIS A 242 -14.33 6.13 -6.87
CA HIS A 242 -14.12 6.34 -5.44
C HIS A 242 -14.12 5.04 -4.65
N GLU A 243 -15.13 4.19 -4.83
CA GLU A 243 -15.18 2.88 -4.18
C GLU A 243 -14.09 1.92 -4.68
N ALA A 244 -13.78 1.95 -5.98
CA ALA A 244 -12.66 1.18 -6.51
C ALA A 244 -11.31 1.62 -5.89
N MET A 245 -11.15 2.91 -5.63
CA MET A 245 -9.98 3.47 -4.94
C MET A 245 -9.93 2.98 -3.48
N HIS A 246 -11.03 3.04 -2.72
CA HIS A 246 -11.08 2.48 -1.35
C HIS A 246 -10.66 1.01 -1.32
N LEU A 247 -11.28 0.20 -2.18
CA LEU A 247 -10.96 -1.20 -2.30
C LEU A 247 -9.49 -1.42 -2.67
N HIS A 248 -8.97 -0.66 -3.63
CA HIS A 248 -7.57 -0.72 -4.03
C HIS A 248 -6.60 -0.46 -2.86
N PHE A 249 -6.81 0.62 -2.09
CA PHE A 249 -5.95 0.93 -0.96
C PHE A 249 -6.02 -0.12 0.15
N LEU A 250 -7.23 -0.64 0.44
CA LEU A 250 -7.41 -1.73 1.39
C LEU A 250 -6.68 -3.01 0.94
N LEU A 251 -6.83 -3.39 -0.34
CA LEU A 251 -6.19 -4.58 -0.89
C LEU A 251 -4.67 -4.46 -0.95
N VAL A 252 -4.14 -3.32 -1.39
CA VAL A 252 -2.70 -3.05 -1.42
C VAL A 252 -2.13 -3.07 0.00
N GLY A 253 -2.83 -2.46 0.96
CA GLY A 253 -2.47 -2.55 2.37
C GLY A 253 -2.45 -4.00 2.89
N CYS A 254 -3.46 -4.81 2.56
CA CYS A 254 -3.47 -6.23 2.93
C CYS A 254 -2.28 -6.99 2.32
N LEU A 255 -2.02 -6.78 1.02
CA LEU A 255 -0.88 -7.39 0.33
C LEU A 255 0.47 -7.00 0.95
N PHE A 256 0.60 -5.77 1.45
CA PHE A 256 1.81 -5.27 2.07
C PHE A 256 1.99 -5.78 3.51
N PHE A 257 0.97 -5.64 4.37
CA PHE A 257 1.10 -5.92 5.79
C PHE A 257 0.95 -7.39 6.16
N TRP A 258 0.17 -8.19 5.44
CA TRP A 258 -0.11 -9.59 5.83
C TRP A 258 1.16 -10.48 5.84
N PRO A 259 2.05 -10.44 4.82
CA PRO A 259 3.30 -11.20 4.86
C PRO A 259 4.27 -10.71 5.95
N LEU A 260 4.22 -9.42 6.31
CA LEU A 260 5.06 -8.80 7.35
C LEU A 260 4.63 -9.24 8.75
N VAL A 261 3.31 -9.23 9.02
CA VAL A 261 2.70 -9.74 10.26
C VAL A 261 2.91 -11.26 10.37
N GLY A 262 2.71 -12.00 9.28
CA GLY A 262 3.10 -13.40 9.15
C GLY A 262 2.38 -14.38 10.07
N LEU A 263 1.14 -14.07 10.48
CA LEU A 263 0.27 -15.00 11.22
C LEU A 263 -0.45 -15.99 10.31
N ASP A 264 -0.82 -15.55 9.10
CA ASP A 264 -1.46 -16.39 8.10
C ASP A 264 -0.45 -17.08 7.17
N PRO A 265 -0.78 -18.26 6.61
CA PRO A 265 0.08 -19.01 5.71
C PRO A 265 0.05 -18.42 4.29
N VAL A 266 0.36 -17.13 4.16
CA VAL A 266 0.48 -16.46 2.86
C VAL A 266 1.85 -16.72 2.24
N PRO A 267 1.92 -16.95 0.91
CA PRO A 267 3.21 -16.97 0.21
C PRO A 267 3.90 -15.60 0.30
N GLY A 268 5.21 -15.57 0.03
CA GLY A 268 5.98 -14.31 0.07
C GLY A 268 6.48 -13.90 1.45
N ARG A 269 6.39 -14.77 2.46
CA ARG A 269 6.99 -14.53 3.78
C ARG A 269 8.52 -14.39 3.65
N VAL A 270 9.02 -13.19 3.90
CA VAL A 270 10.45 -12.86 3.83
C VAL A 270 11.17 -13.09 5.15
N GLY A 271 12.48 -13.29 5.07
CA GLY A 271 13.36 -13.30 6.24
C GLY A 271 13.37 -11.95 6.96
N HIS A 272 13.72 -11.96 8.25
CA HIS A 272 13.68 -10.78 9.11
C HIS A 272 14.47 -9.56 8.57
N PRO A 273 15.70 -9.70 8.03
CA PRO A 273 16.46 -8.56 7.51
C PRO A 273 15.74 -7.84 6.36
N LEU A 274 15.14 -8.59 5.44
CA LEU A 274 14.43 -8.01 4.30
C LEU A 274 13.12 -7.33 4.75
N ARG A 275 12.43 -7.85 5.79
CA ARG A 275 11.28 -7.16 6.39
C ARG A 275 11.66 -5.80 6.93
N MET A 276 12.76 -5.72 7.68
CA MET A 276 13.31 -4.47 8.19
C MET A 276 13.61 -3.49 7.06
N LEU A 277 14.30 -3.96 6.01
CA LEU A 277 14.66 -3.12 4.87
C LEU A 277 13.43 -2.56 4.15
N ILE A 278 12.40 -3.40 3.93
CA ILE A 278 11.15 -2.97 3.28
C ILE A 278 10.43 -1.92 4.13
N LEU A 279 10.31 -2.14 5.44
CA LEU A 279 9.67 -1.20 6.36
C LEU A 279 10.45 0.13 6.42
N ILE A 280 11.76 0.08 6.63
CA ILE A 280 12.62 1.27 6.62
C ILE A 280 12.53 2.01 5.29
N GLY A 281 12.48 1.30 4.17
CA GLY A 281 12.34 1.88 2.84
C GLY A 281 11.04 2.67 2.66
N THR A 282 9.95 2.26 3.32
CA THR A 282 8.67 2.99 3.23
C THR A 282 8.68 4.34 3.94
N LEU A 283 9.40 4.49 5.06
CA LEU A 283 9.39 5.72 5.87
C LEU A 283 9.78 6.98 5.07
N PRO A 284 10.97 7.06 4.45
CA PRO A 284 11.35 8.26 3.70
C PRO A 284 10.44 8.51 2.50
N LEU A 285 9.84 7.47 1.91
CA LEU A 285 8.94 7.61 0.77
C LEU A 285 7.60 8.23 1.16
N HIS A 286 7.05 7.89 2.33
CA HIS A 286 5.87 8.55 2.89
C HIS A 286 6.18 9.98 3.30
N ALA A 287 7.32 10.21 3.94
CA ALA A 287 7.78 11.56 4.28
C ALA A 287 7.91 12.43 3.03
N ILE A 288 8.56 11.94 1.96
CA ILE A 288 8.69 12.66 0.69
C ILE A 288 7.30 12.98 0.12
N LEU A 289 6.40 12.01 0.06
CA LEU A 289 5.06 12.23 -0.48
C LEU A 289 4.29 13.28 0.34
N GLY A 290 4.25 13.11 1.66
CA GLY A 290 3.53 13.99 2.58
C GLY A 290 4.08 15.41 2.57
N LEU A 291 5.41 15.57 2.63
CA LEU A 291 6.04 16.89 2.47
C LEU A 291 5.77 17.51 1.10
N THR A 292 5.73 16.71 0.03
CA THR A 292 5.43 17.22 -1.31
C THR A 292 4.02 17.78 -1.36
N ILE A 293 3.02 17.03 -0.86
CA ILE A 293 1.62 17.49 -0.81
C ILE A 293 1.48 18.70 0.12
N MET A 294 2.12 18.66 1.29
CA MET A 294 2.07 19.72 2.31
C MET A 294 2.62 21.06 1.79
N ASN A 295 3.66 21.02 0.94
CA ASN A 295 4.32 22.20 0.40
C ASN A 295 3.92 22.52 -1.05
N GLU A 296 2.97 21.79 -1.62
CA GLU A 296 2.50 22.01 -2.98
C GLU A 296 1.76 23.36 -3.06
N ARG A 297 2.10 24.16 -4.07
CA ARG A 297 1.52 25.51 -4.24
C ARG A 297 0.18 25.47 -4.98
N MET A 298 -0.08 24.38 -5.68
CA MET A 298 -1.32 24.15 -6.41
C MET A 298 -2.22 23.24 -5.59
N LEU A 299 -3.50 23.59 -5.50
CA LEU A 299 -4.47 22.74 -4.85
C LEU A 299 -4.72 21.48 -5.69
N ILE A 300 -4.59 20.31 -5.07
CA ILE A 300 -4.99 19.03 -5.63
C ILE A 300 -6.51 19.05 -5.76
N ALA A 301 -7.03 18.69 -6.94
CA ALA A 301 -8.46 18.81 -7.27
C ALA A 301 -9.03 20.23 -7.05
N ALA A 302 -8.27 21.26 -7.45
CA ALA A 302 -8.62 22.66 -7.25
C ALA A 302 -10.06 23.02 -7.69
N ASP A 303 -10.48 22.55 -8.86
CA ASP A 303 -11.81 22.83 -9.42
C ASP A 303 -12.94 22.36 -8.49
N HIS A 304 -12.75 21.25 -7.77
CA HIS A 304 -13.73 20.70 -6.82
C HIS A 304 -13.74 21.49 -5.51
N TYR A 305 -12.60 21.55 -4.82
CA TYR A 305 -12.55 22.15 -3.48
C TYR A 305 -12.82 23.66 -3.47
N LEU A 306 -12.43 24.39 -4.52
CA LEU A 306 -12.76 25.82 -4.63
C LEU A 306 -14.24 26.04 -4.96
N ALA A 307 -14.88 25.11 -5.68
CA ALA A 307 -16.31 25.20 -6.00
C ALA A 307 -17.22 24.99 -4.78
N LEU A 308 -16.75 24.30 -3.74
CA LEU A 308 -17.49 24.14 -2.48
C LEU A 308 -17.71 25.47 -1.75
N ASN A 309 -16.81 26.45 -1.94
CA ASN A 309 -16.91 27.80 -1.38
C ASN A 309 -17.26 27.84 0.12
N LEU A 310 -16.59 27.01 0.92
CA LEU A 310 -16.86 26.85 2.35
C LEU A 310 -16.29 28.04 3.15
N ALA A 311 -17.14 28.80 3.84
CA ALA A 311 -16.71 29.96 4.62
C ALA A 311 -15.88 29.60 5.88
N TRP A 312 -15.96 28.34 6.33
CA TRP A 312 -15.38 27.86 7.58
C TRP A 312 -14.14 26.98 7.40
N SER A 313 -13.72 26.69 6.17
CA SER A 313 -12.54 25.88 5.86
C SER A 313 -11.76 26.48 4.70
N ASP A 314 -10.43 26.54 4.84
CA ASP A 314 -9.52 26.92 3.76
C ASP A 314 -8.93 25.66 3.11
N PRO A 315 -9.20 25.40 1.81
CA PRO A 315 -8.68 24.21 1.15
C PRO A 315 -7.15 24.08 1.14
N PHE A 316 -6.41 25.19 1.13
CA PHE A 316 -4.94 25.14 1.20
C PHE A 316 -4.45 24.68 2.57
N SER A 317 -5.09 25.15 3.64
CA SER A 317 -4.87 24.65 4.99
C SER A 317 -5.19 23.15 5.09
N GLU A 318 -6.34 22.71 4.56
CA GLU A 318 -6.74 21.30 4.55
C GLU A 318 -5.74 20.42 3.80
N GLN A 319 -5.22 20.86 2.65
CA GLN A 319 -4.18 20.15 1.92
C GLN A 319 -2.88 20.03 2.72
N ARG A 320 -2.49 21.11 3.42
CA ARG A 320 -1.29 21.10 4.26
C ARG A 320 -1.42 20.11 5.41
N VAL A 321 -2.57 20.14 6.11
CA VAL A 321 -2.88 19.19 7.18
C VAL A 321 -2.92 17.77 6.62
N GLY A 322 -3.55 17.56 5.46
CA GLY A 322 -3.60 16.25 4.80
C GLY A 322 -2.22 15.68 4.46
N GLY A 323 -1.32 16.49 3.88
CA GLY A 323 0.06 16.09 3.63
C GLY A 323 0.83 15.73 4.92
N GLY A 324 0.60 16.50 5.98
CA GLY A 324 1.14 16.21 7.31
C GLY A 324 0.60 14.91 7.92
N LEU A 325 -0.70 14.64 7.79
CA LEU A 325 -1.35 13.41 8.25
C LEU A 325 -0.81 12.18 7.50
N LEU A 326 -0.65 12.28 6.18
CA LEU A 326 -0.09 11.20 5.36
C LEU A 326 1.33 10.84 5.83
N TRP A 327 2.18 11.85 6.07
CA TRP A 327 3.52 11.62 6.58
C TRP A 327 3.51 11.04 8.00
N ALA A 328 2.86 11.73 8.95
CA ALA A 328 2.91 11.38 10.37
C ALA A 328 2.32 9.99 10.64
N SER A 329 1.20 9.65 9.99
CA SER A 329 0.58 8.33 10.16
C SER A 329 1.42 7.21 9.51
N GLY A 330 1.98 7.45 8.32
CA GLY A 330 2.88 6.51 7.66
C GLY A 330 4.11 6.18 8.50
N ASP A 331 4.74 7.20 9.07
CA ASP A 331 5.89 7.02 9.95
C ASP A 331 5.50 6.36 11.27
N LEU A 332 4.38 6.76 11.90
CA LEU A 332 3.90 6.16 13.14
C LEU A 332 3.64 4.65 12.98
N VAL A 333 2.85 4.27 11.98
CA VAL A 333 2.54 2.85 11.72
C VAL A 333 3.81 2.09 11.31
N GLY A 334 4.63 2.69 10.46
CA GLY A 334 5.90 2.11 10.01
C GLY A 334 6.86 1.84 11.16
N LEU A 335 7.02 2.78 12.10
CA LEU A 335 7.86 2.63 13.29
C LEU A 335 7.33 1.59 14.27
N ILE A 336 6.01 1.52 14.49
CA ILE A 336 5.39 0.46 15.31
C ILE A 336 5.68 -0.90 14.68
N MET A 337 5.44 -1.05 13.37
CA MET A 337 5.70 -2.30 12.65
C MET A 337 7.18 -2.66 12.64
N LEU A 338 8.07 -1.67 12.52
CA LEU A 338 9.51 -1.85 12.58
C LEU A 338 9.93 -2.36 13.96
N GLY A 339 9.43 -1.76 15.05
CA GLY A 339 9.68 -2.20 16.42
C GLY A 339 9.20 -3.63 16.66
N VAL A 340 7.98 -3.96 16.20
CA VAL A 340 7.42 -5.31 16.28
C VAL A 340 8.28 -6.32 15.51
N ALA A 341 8.67 -6.02 14.28
CA ALA A 341 9.43 -6.96 13.46
C ALA A 341 10.91 -7.05 13.91
N ALA A 342 11.48 -6.01 14.52
CA ALA A 342 12.78 -6.04 15.20
C ALA A 342 12.71 -6.94 16.45
N TYR A 343 11.68 -6.80 17.28
CA TYR A 343 11.44 -7.69 18.42
C TYR A 343 11.29 -9.15 17.98
N GLN A 344 10.52 -9.40 16.92
CA GLN A 344 10.38 -10.75 16.35
C GLN A 344 11.73 -11.31 15.86
N TRP A 345 12.58 -10.47 15.26
CA TRP A 345 13.90 -10.87 14.81
C TRP A 345 14.80 -11.23 15.99
N MET A 346 14.89 -10.38 17.01
CA MET A 346 15.68 -10.66 18.22
C MET A 346 15.28 -12.00 18.85
N ARG A 347 13.98 -12.23 19.03
CA ARG A 347 13.44 -13.49 19.58
C ARG A 347 13.71 -14.71 18.70
N ALA A 348 13.78 -14.52 17.38
CA ALA A 348 14.13 -15.59 16.45
C ALA A 348 15.62 -15.93 16.55
N SER A 349 16.49 -14.91 16.56
CA SER A 349 17.94 -15.07 16.71
C SER A 349 18.33 -15.72 18.03
N GLU A 350 17.69 -15.35 19.15
CA GLU A 350 17.89 -16.01 20.46
C GLU A 350 17.60 -17.53 20.39
N ARG A 351 16.51 -17.90 19.72
CA ARG A 351 16.12 -19.31 19.58
C ARG A 351 17.05 -20.08 18.65
N GLU A 352 17.61 -19.42 17.64
CA GLU A 352 18.56 -19.99 16.71
C GLU A 352 19.91 -20.22 17.40
N ALA A 353 20.42 -19.22 18.12
CA ALA A 353 21.62 -19.35 18.95
C ALA A 353 21.49 -20.51 19.96
N ALA A 354 20.39 -20.56 20.73
CA ALA A 354 20.16 -21.66 21.68
C ALA A 354 19.94 -23.04 21.03
N ARG A 355 19.66 -23.11 19.71
CA ARG A 355 19.64 -24.39 18.97
C ARG A 355 21.04 -24.79 18.55
N GLU A 356 21.85 -23.83 18.12
CA GLU A 356 23.23 -24.05 17.73
C GLU A 356 24.09 -24.45 18.93
N ASP A 357 23.95 -23.78 20.07
CA ASP A 357 24.64 -24.15 21.31
C ASP A 357 24.35 -25.62 21.69
N ARG A 358 23.06 -26.01 21.67
CA ARG A 358 22.66 -27.41 21.92
C ARG A 358 23.16 -28.39 20.86
N HIS A 359 23.42 -27.94 19.64
CA HIS A 359 24.00 -28.77 18.59
C HIS A 359 25.49 -28.99 18.85
N LEU A 360 26.22 -27.92 19.18
CA LEU A 360 27.64 -27.95 19.54
C LEU A 360 27.90 -28.79 20.79
N ASP A 361 27.12 -28.62 21.86
CA ASP A 361 27.20 -29.44 23.08
C ASP A 361 27.10 -30.95 22.78
N ARG A 362 26.22 -31.33 21.82
CA ARG A 362 26.05 -32.73 21.40
C ARG A 362 27.23 -33.24 20.59
N LEU A 363 27.90 -32.38 19.82
CA LEU A 363 29.10 -32.74 19.06
C LEU A 363 30.29 -32.90 20.00
N GLU A 364 30.47 -31.99 20.95
CA GLU A 364 31.50 -32.06 21.99
C GLU A 364 31.34 -33.33 22.84
N ALA A 365 30.11 -33.64 23.29
CA ALA A 365 29.84 -34.86 24.05
C ALA A 365 30.11 -36.15 23.25
N ARG A 366 30.00 -36.12 21.91
CA ARG A 366 30.35 -37.26 21.04
C ARG A 366 31.85 -37.41 20.88
N GLN A 367 32.58 -36.29 20.75
CA GLN A 367 34.04 -36.29 20.65
C GLN A 367 34.72 -36.66 21.98
N ALA A 368 34.10 -36.32 23.11
CA ALA A 368 34.60 -36.65 24.43
C ALA A 368 34.38 -38.12 24.84
N ARG A 369 33.67 -38.94 24.03
CA ARG A 369 33.61 -40.39 24.23
C ARG A 369 34.90 -41.00 23.68
N PRO A 370 35.80 -41.56 24.51
CA PRO A 370 36.97 -42.26 24.02
C PRO A 370 36.50 -43.46 23.18
N ASP A 371 37.12 -43.66 22.02
CA ASP A 371 36.99 -44.90 21.24
C ASP A 371 37.40 -46.05 22.17
N GLY A 372 36.44 -46.92 22.48
CA GLY A 372 36.62 -48.06 23.38
C GLY A 372 37.54 -49.13 22.80
#